data_AF-A0A8K0J7X7-F1
#
_entry.id   AF-A0A8K0J7X7-F1
#
_cell.length_a   1.000
_cell.length_b   1.000
_cell.length_c   1.000
_cell.angle_alpha   90.00
_cell.angle_beta   90.00
_cell.angle_gamma   90.00
#
_symmetry.space_group_name_H-M   'P 1'
#
loop_
_entity.id
_entity.type
_entity.pdbx_description
1 polymer ?
#
loop_
_entity_poly.entity_id
_entity_poly.type
_entity_poly.pdbx_seq_one_letter_code
_entity_poly.pdbx_strand_id
1 'polypeptide(L)'
;MEIDGYYYDTSKKKYFKIEKSHTAPSQASWSADAVKRRRCEDASREEARRKADLVRRHVRRHRLRGDVLGGGLLRRETERSVDARNGSELRCAAWAGGAADKGRVSFVSGAGRER
;
A
#
# COMPACT_ATOMS: atom_id res chain seq x y z
N MET A 1 18.50 -1.12 18.24
CA MET A 1 19.66 -1.78 18.87
C MET A 1 19.16 -3.07 19.51
N GLU A 2 19.58 -4.21 18.98
CA GLU A 2 19.35 -5.52 19.60
C GLU A 2 20.63 -5.86 20.39
N ILE A 3 20.49 -6.26 21.66
CA ILE A 3 21.62 -6.60 22.52
C ILE A 3 21.68 -8.13 22.58
N ASP A 4 22.81 -8.72 22.20
CA ASP A 4 22.97 -10.17 22.20
C ASP A 4 22.76 -10.76 23.60
N GLY A 5 21.95 -11.83 23.66
CA GLY A 5 21.58 -12.49 24.91
C GLY A 5 20.52 -11.75 25.74
N TYR A 6 19.96 -10.65 25.24
CA TYR A 6 18.87 -9.92 25.90
C TYR A 6 17.62 -9.84 25.02
N TYR A 7 16.46 -10.04 25.64
CA TYR A 7 15.14 -9.87 25.05
C TYR A 7 14.60 -8.49 25.41
N TYR A 8 14.13 -7.73 24.41
CA TYR A 8 13.49 -6.45 24.65
C TYR A 8 11.96 -6.60 24.77
N ASP A 9 11.41 -6.25 25.94
CA ASP A 9 9.96 -6.17 26.13
C ASP A 9 9.48 -4.76 25.74
N THR A 10 8.71 -4.67 24.66
CA THR A 10 8.15 -3.41 24.14
C THR A 10 7.16 -2.75 25.10
N SER A 11 6.51 -3.54 25.95
CA SER A 11 5.50 -3.08 26.90
C SER A 11 6.17 -2.35 28.07
N LYS A 12 7.27 -2.93 28.56
CA LYS A 12 8.06 -2.40 29.68
C LYS A 12 9.18 -1.46 29.23
N LYS A 13 9.46 -1.40 27.92
CA LYS A 13 10.58 -0.68 27.30
C LYS A 13 11.92 -1.01 27.95
N LYS A 14 12.13 -2.29 28.28
CA LYS A 14 13.29 -2.78 29.05
C LYS A 14 13.87 -4.04 28.43
N TYR A 15 15.17 -4.21 28.59
CA TYR A 15 15.88 -5.43 28.22
C TYR A 15 15.89 -6.41 29.41
N PHE A 16 15.59 -7.67 29.11
CA PHE A 16 15.62 -8.78 30.04
C PHE A 16 16.67 -9.77 29.56
N LYS A 17 17.50 -10.29 30.46
CA LYS A 17 18.46 -11.33 30.09
C LYS A 17 17.70 -12.58 29.67
N ILE A 18 18.10 -13.18 28.56
CA ILE A 18 17.49 -14.43 28.11
C ILE A 18 18.02 -15.55 29.00
N GLU A 19 17.12 -16.20 29.70
CA GLU A 19 17.43 -17.29 30.62
C GLU A 19 16.97 -18.64 30.05
N LYS A 20 17.60 -19.73 30.50
CA LYS A 20 17.19 -21.08 30.13
C LYS A 20 15.77 -21.35 30.64
N SER A 21 14.99 -22.13 29.90
CA SER A 21 13.57 -22.39 30.19
C SER A 21 13.28 -22.95 31.59
N HIS A 22 14.26 -23.62 32.22
CA HIS A 22 14.16 -24.15 33.57
C HIS A 22 14.47 -23.13 34.68
N THR A 23 15.23 -22.07 34.38
CA THR A 23 15.58 -21.01 35.36
C THR A 23 14.59 -19.85 35.29
N ALA A 24 14.03 -19.61 34.11
CA ALA A 24 13.00 -18.60 33.91
C ALA A 24 11.65 -19.05 34.51
N PRO A 25 10.83 -18.13 35.04
CA PRO A 25 9.45 -18.42 35.40
C PRO A 25 8.69 -19.04 34.22
N SER A 26 7.79 -20.01 34.45
CA SER A 26 7.16 -20.82 33.40
C SER A 26 6.38 -20.02 32.33
N GLN A 27 5.94 -18.80 32.66
CA GLN A 27 5.23 -17.88 31.75
C GLN A 27 6.07 -16.66 31.34
N ALA A 28 7.38 -16.65 31.62
CA ALA A 28 8.24 -15.52 31.29
C ALA A 28 8.43 -15.39 29.78
N SER A 29 8.17 -14.19 29.25
CA SER A 29 8.34 -13.87 27.83
C SER A 29 9.82 -13.81 27.37
N TRP A 30 10.77 -13.77 28.31
CA TRP A 30 12.22 -13.73 28.05
C TRP A 30 12.92 -15.09 28.23
N SER A 31 12.16 -16.19 28.36
CA SER A 31 12.74 -17.54 28.36
C SER A 31 13.29 -17.89 26.97
N ALA A 32 14.36 -18.68 26.92
CA ALA A 32 15.00 -19.08 25.67
C ALA A 32 14.01 -19.71 24.67
N ASP A 33 13.12 -20.60 25.13
CA ASP A 33 12.09 -21.21 24.28
C ASP A 33 11.04 -20.19 23.81
N ALA A 34 10.59 -19.28 24.68
CA ALA A 34 9.61 -18.27 24.29
C ALA A 34 10.19 -17.31 23.24
N VAL A 35 11.43 -16.87 23.41
CA VAL A 35 12.14 -16.00 22.45
C VAL A 35 12.35 -16.74 21.13
N LYS A 36 12.77 -18.01 21.17
CA LYS A 36 12.97 -18.83 19.97
C LYS A 36 11.66 -19.02 19.20
N ARG A 37 10.59 -19.42 19.88
CA ARG A 37 9.27 -19.59 19.28
C ARG A 37 8.79 -18.30 18.62
N ARG A 38 8.92 -17.17 19.32
CA ARG A 38 8.52 -15.86 18.80
C ARG A 38 9.34 -15.43 17.59
N ARG A 39 10.66 -15.66 17.60
CA ARG A 39 11.52 -15.42 16.42
C ARG A 39 11.05 -16.24 15.21
N CYS A 40 10.70 -17.51 15.40
CA CYS A 40 10.15 -18.34 14.31
C CYS A 40 8.79 -17.82 13.81
N GLU A 41 7.89 -17.43 14.72
CA GLU A 41 6.59 -16.85 14.37
C GLU A 41 6.74 -15.53 13.62
N ASP A 42 7.61 -14.62 14.08
CA ASP A 42 7.85 -13.33 13.45
C ASP A 42 8.49 -13.50 12.06
N ALA A 43 9.45 -14.41 11.90
CA ALA A 43 10.02 -14.76 10.60
C ALA A 43 8.94 -15.28 9.63
N SER A 44 8.07 -16.18 10.10
CA SER A 44 6.96 -16.70 9.27
C SER A 44 5.98 -15.60 8.84
N ARG A 45 5.70 -14.63 9.73
CA ARG A 45 4.84 -13.48 9.43
C ARG A 45 5.49 -12.53 8.45
N GLU A 46 6.79 -12.30 8.57
CA GLU A 46 7.55 -11.47 7.63
C GLU A 46 7.59 -12.10 6.23
N GLU A 47 7.82 -13.41 6.15
CA GLU A 47 7.73 -14.13 4.88
C GLU A 47 6.33 -14.06 4.27
N ALA A 48 5.28 -14.23 5.07
CA ALA A 48 3.91 -14.12 4.60
C ALA A 48 3.60 -12.70 4.08
N ARG A 49 4.05 -11.65 4.80
CA ARG A 49 3.94 -10.25 4.36
C ARG A 49 4.68 -10.02 3.05
N ARG A 50 5.91 -10.51 2.94
CA ARG A 50 6.71 -10.41 1.72
C ARG A 50 6.03 -11.08 0.54
N LYS A 51 5.49 -12.29 0.72
CA LYS A 51 4.72 -13.00 -0.31
C LYS A 51 3.48 -12.21 -0.72
N ALA A 52 2.72 -11.68 0.24
CA ALA A 52 1.54 -10.85 -0.05
C ALA A 52 1.90 -9.58 -0.85
N ASP A 53 3.01 -8.91 -0.51
CA ASP A 53 3.49 -7.74 -1.26
C ASP A 53 3.94 -8.10 -2.68
N LEU A 54 4.60 -9.25 -2.87
CA LEU A 54 4.99 -9.73 -4.20
C LEU A 54 3.76 -10.02 -5.07
N VAL A 55 2.76 -10.72 -4.52
CA VAL A 55 1.48 -10.98 -5.21
C VAL A 55 0.78 -9.65 -5.58
N ARG A 56 0.75 -8.68 -4.66
CA ARG A 56 0.16 -7.36 -4.93
C ARG A 56 0.85 -6.63 -6.08
N ARG A 57 2.17 -6.75 -6.18
CA ARG A 57 2.98 -6.12 -7.24
C ARG A 57 2.93 -6.90 -8.57
N HIS A 58 2.66 -8.20 -8.53
CA HIS A 58 2.54 -9.05 -9.72
C HIS A 58 1.37 -8.63 -10.61
N VAL A 59 0.28 -8.12 -10.03
CA VAL A 59 -0.85 -7.57 -10.79
C VAL A 59 -0.45 -6.24 -11.43
N ARG A 60 -0.05 -6.29 -12.70
CA ARG A 60 0.27 -5.09 -13.49
C ARG A 60 -1.00 -4.29 -13.75
N ARG A 61 -1.16 -3.16 -13.06
CA ARG A 61 -2.28 -2.25 -13.28
C ARG A 61 -2.05 -1.43 -14.54
N HIS A 62 -3.11 -1.17 -15.29
CA HIS A 62 -3.06 -0.35 -16.49
C HIS A 62 -2.67 1.10 -16.13
N ARG A 63 -1.87 1.75 -16.98
CA ARG A 63 -1.34 3.12 -16.74
C ARG A 63 -2.44 4.15 -16.51
N LEU A 64 -3.60 3.97 -17.14
CA LEU A 64 -4.78 4.83 -16.97
C LEU A 64 -5.19 4.97 -15.50
N ARG A 65 -4.95 3.98 -14.63
CA ARG A 65 -5.32 4.07 -13.21
C ARG A 65 -4.54 5.13 -12.43
N GLY A 66 -3.36 5.53 -12.92
CA GLY A 66 -2.57 6.62 -12.35
C GLY A 66 -2.84 7.98 -12.98
N ASP A 67 -3.53 8.01 -14.12
CA ASP A 67 -3.95 9.25 -14.76
C ASP A 67 -5.20 9.79 -14.06
N VAL A 68 -5.18 11.09 -13.72
CA VAL A 68 -6.27 11.72 -12.96
C VAL A 68 -7.56 11.71 -13.76
N LEU A 69 -7.49 12.06 -15.05
CA LEU A 69 -8.65 12.10 -15.93
C LEU A 69 -9.06 10.71 -16.40
N GLY A 70 -8.17 9.96 -17.06
CA GLY A 70 -8.45 8.64 -17.59
C GLY A 70 -8.82 7.63 -16.52
N GLY A 71 -8.15 7.65 -15.37
CA GLY A 71 -8.43 6.76 -14.24
C GLY A 71 -9.73 7.11 -13.53
N GLY A 72 -10.01 8.39 -13.33
CA GLY A 72 -11.23 8.82 -12.68
C GLY A 72 -12.47 8.76 -13.58
N LEU A 73 -12.36 9.02 -14.89
CA LEU A 73 -13.43 8.75 -15.85
C LEU A 73 -13.73 7.24 -15.95
N LEU A 74 -12.70 6.39 -16.00
CA LEU A 74 -12.90 4.94 -15.98
C LEU A 74 -13.65 4.51 -14.71
N ARG A 75 -13.25 5.03 -13.54
CA ARG A 75 -13.95 4.77 -12.27
C ARG A 75 -15.41 5.19 -12.30
N ARG A 76 -15.72 6.36 -12.87
CA ARG A 76 -17.12 6.83 -13.02
C ARG A 76 -17.99 5.83 -13.78
N GLU A 77 -17.45 5.21 -14.82
CA GLU A 77 -18.19 4.28 -15.68
C GLU A 77 -18.23 2.86 -15.08
N THR A 78 -17.18 2.43 -14.38
CA THR A 78 -17.07 1.04 -13.87
C THR A 78 -17.49 0.87 -12.41
N GLU A 79 -17.25 1.87 -11.57
CA GLU A 79 -17.53 1.83 -10.12
C GLU A 79 -18.87 2.54 -9.85
N ARG A 80 -19.81 1.83 -9.22
CA ARG A 80 -21.11 2.38 -8.83
C ARG A 80 -21.03 3.15 -7.50
N SER A 81 -19.98 3.95 -7.30
CA SER A 81 -19.83 4.79 -6.11
C SER A 81 -20.46 6.17 -6.34
N VAL A 82 -21.09 6.73 -5.30
CA VAL A 82 -21.60 8.11 -5.30
C VAL A 82 -20.45 9.10 -5.49
N ASP A 83 -19.29 8.81 -4.88
CA ASP A 83 -18.07 9.63 -4.99
C ASP A 83 -17.50 9.61 -6.41
N ALA A 84 -17.58 8.46 -7.10
CA ALA A 84 -17.10 8.32 -8.48
C ALA A 84 -17.96 9.11 -9.48
N ARG A 85 -19.21 9.44 -9.13
CA ARG A 85 -20.14 10.22 -9.96
C ARG A 85 -19.97 11.73 -9.77
N ASN A 86 -19.35 12.16 -8.67
CA ASN A 86 -19.17 13.57 -8.35
C ASN A 86 -17.96 14.13 -9.12
N GLY A 87 -18.14 14.37 -10.42
CA GLY A 87 -17.07 14.80 -11.34
C GLY A 87 -16.50 16.21 -11.10
N SER A 88 -16.94 16.92 -10.05
CA SER A 88 -16.38 18.21 -9.63
C SER A 88 -14.95 18.04 -9.09
N GLU A 89 -14.73 17.07 -8.21
CA GLU A 89 -13.41 16.81 -7.61
C GLU A 89 -12.37 16.39 -8.66
N LEU A 90 -12.81 15.61 -9.65
CA LEU A 90 -11.95 15.17 -10.76
C LEU A 90 -11.42 16.35 -11.58
N ARG A 91 -12.28 17.33 -11.89
CA ARG A 91 -11.89 18.53 -12.64
C ARG A 91 -10.95 19.42 -11.83
N CYS A 92 -11.23 19.61 -10.53
CA CYS A 92 -10.33 20.35 -9.63
C CYS A 92 -8.96 19.67 -9.52
N ALA A 93 -8.92 18.35 -9.35
CA ALA A 93 -7.68 17.58 -9.27
C ALA A 93 -6.89 17.62 -10.58
N ALA A 94 -7.56 17.53 -11.73
CA ALA A 94 -6.92 17.67 -13.04
C ALA A 94 -6.29 19.06 -13.20
N TRP A 95 -7.03 20.12 -12.83
CA TRP A 95 -6.52 21.49 -12.88
C TRP A 95 -5.33 21.71 -11.95
N ALA A 96 -5.39 21.23 -10.71
CA ALA A 96 -4.25 21.29 -9.77
C ALA A 96 -3.03 20.50 -10.27
N GLY A 97 -3.25 19.44 -11.06
CA GLY A 97 -2.21 18.69 -11.77
C GLY A 97 -1.66 19.39 -13.03
N GLY A 98 -2.09 20.61 -13.33
CA GLY A 98 -1.64 21.40 -14.47
C GLY A 98 -2.47 21.24 -15.74
N ALA A 99 -3.62 20.54 -15.69
CA ALA A 99 -4.54 20.52 -16.82
C ALA A 99 -5.18 21.90 -16.99
N ALA A 100 -4.96 22.51 -18.15
CA ALA A 100 -5.57 23.78 -18.51
C ALA A 100 -6.63 23.58 -19.59
N ASP A 101 -7.67 24.41 -19.55
CA ASP A 101 -8.62 24.51 -20.66
C ASP A 101 -7.89 25.04 -21.90
N LYS A 102 -8.03 24.33 -23.02
CA LYS A 102 -7.46 24.73 -24.31
C LYS A 102 -8.46 25.51 -25.17
N GLY A 103 -9.67 25.73 -24.66
CA GLY A 103 -10.77 26.33 -25.40
C GLY A 103 -11.37 25.36 -26.42
N ARG A 104 -12.21 25.89 -27.31
CA ARG A 104 -12.95 25.10 -28.31
C ARG A 104 -12.02 24.66 -29.44
N VAL A 105 -11.68 23.37 -29.48
CA VAL A 105 -10.98 22.77 -30.62
C VAL A 105 -12.02 22.40 -31.69
N SER A 106 -12.00 23.07 -32.84
CA SER A 106 -12.81 22.70 -33.99
C SER A 106 -12.11 21.59 -34.78
N PHE A 107 -12.70 20.40 -34.81
CA PHE A 107 -12.34 19.40 -35.81
C PHE A 107 -13.03 19.79 -37.12
N VAL A 108 -12.39 20.62 -37.93
CA VAL A 108 -12.87 20.85 -39.29
C VAL A 108 -12.64 19.57 -40.08
N SER A 109 -13.71 18.80 -40.32
CA SER A 109 -13.75 17.84 -41.42
C SER A 109 -13.87 18.64 -42.71
N GLY A 110 -12.75 18.93 -43.37
CA GLY A 110 -12.78 19.76 -44.56
C GLY A 110 -11.47 19.75 -45.33
N ALA A 111 -11.21 18.66 -46.05
CA ALA A 111 -10.36 18.71 -47.23
C ALA A 111 -10.97 17.81 -48.31
N GLY A 112 -11.63 18.44 -49.29
CA GLY A 112 -11.82 17.87 -50.63
C GLY A 112 -13.20 17.31 -50.95
N ARG A 113 -14.11 18.18 -51.41
CA ARG A 113 -14.80 17.94 -52.69
C ARG A 113 -15.28 19.28 -53.26
N GLU A 114 -14.42 19.90 -54.06
CA GLU A 114 -14.86 20.91 -55.02
C GLU A 114 -15.56 20.21 -56.19
N ARG A 115 -16.76 20.74 -56.48
CA ARG A 115 -17.57 20.70 -57.71
C ARG A 115 -18.11 19.34 -58.18
#